data_AF-A0AAU9W658-F1
#
_entry.id   AF-A0AAU9W658-F1
#
_cell.length_a   1.000
_cell.length_b   1.000
_cell.length_c   1.000
_cell.angle_alpha   90.00
_cell.angle_beta   90.00
_cell.angle_gamma   90.00
#
_symmetry.space_group_name_H-M   'P 1'
#
loop_
_entity.id
_entity.type
_entity.pdbx_description
1 polymer ?
#
loop_
_entity_poly.entity_id
_entity_poly.type
_entity_poly.pdbx_seq_one_letter_code
_entity_poly.pdbx_strand_id
1 'polypeptide(L)'
;MCGFFITAFGINCYKCGSYRSQEDCNNNRKETECSPNNYCAIQTEEYKSVSGYEYNYYQRDCTFHLHCNGSGISKLKACMEAKGTECSFKCCFTDLCNGSKAVLMISTFLMLTCVFIGLIH
;
A
#
# COMPACT_ATOMS: atom_id res chain seq x y z
N MET A 1 -10.83 -28.04 -31.57
CA MET A 1 -9.96 -26.93 -31.14
C MET A 1 -10.68 -26.20 -30.02
N CYS A 2 -10.35 -26.46 -28.76
CA CYS A 2 -10.91 -25.69 -27.64
C CYS A 2 -10.08 -24.41 -27.51
N GLY A 3 -10.61 -23.30 -28.03
CA GLY A 3 -10.01 -21.98 -27.84
C GLY A 3 -10.16 -21.56 -26.38
N PHE A 4 -9.07 -21.60 -25.63
CA PHE A 4 -8.98 -20.94 -24.32
C PHE A 4 -8.97 -19.43 -24.60
N PHE A 5 -10.10 -18.75 -24.41
CA PHE A 5 -10.10 -17.30 -24.25
C PHE A 5 -9.42 -17.02 -22.91
N ILE A 6 -8.17 -16.53 -22.92
CA ILE A 6 -7.53 -16.03 -21.70
C ILE A 6 -8.19 -14.69 -21.38
N THR A 7 -9.27 -14.72 -20.60
CA THR A 7 -9.77 -13.52 -19.93
C THR A 7 -8.74 -13.16 -18.87
N ALA A 8 -7.93 -12.15 -19.16
CA ALA A 8 -7.04 -11.55 -18.17
C ALA A 8 -7.92 -10.86 -17.12
N PHE A 9 -8.19 -11.54 -16.01
CA PHE A 9 -8.91 -10.95 -14.88
C PHE A 9 -8.04 -9.88 -14.22
N GLY A 10 -8.66 -8.76 -13.86
CA GLY A 10 -8.01 -7.73 -13.06
C GLY A 10 -7.79 -8.21 -11.62
N ILE A 11 -6.83 -7.60 -10.92
CA ILE A 11 -6.65 -7.81 -9.47
C ILE A 11 -7.57 -6.87 -8.69
N ASN A 12 -7.92 -7.25 -7.47
CA ASN A 12 -8.59 -6.38 -6.52
C ASN A 12 -7.56 -5.59 -5.71
N CYS A 13 -7.82 -4.33 -5.44
CA CYS A 13 -7.00 -3.49 -4.57
C CYS A 13 -7.90 -2.71 -3.60
N TYR A 14 -7.30 -2.26 -2.50
CA TYR A 14 -7.95 -1.27 -1.64
C TYR A 14 -7.80 0.13 -2.23
N LYS A 15 -8.89 0.90 -2.18
CA LYS A 15 -8.94 2.31 -2.57
C LYS A 15 -9.30 3.17 -1.37
N CYS A 16 -8.48 4.19 -1.08
CA CYS A 16 -8.76 5.21 -0.08
C CYS A 16 -7.92 6.47 -0.34
N GLY A 17 -8.35 7.59 0.23
CA GLY A 17 -7.58 8.83 0.25
C GLY A 17 -7.85 9.58 1.56
N SER A 18 -6.82 10.12 2.20
CA SER A 18 -6.96 10.92 3.41
C SER A 18 -5.86 11.97 3.50
N TYR A 19 -6.21 13.15 4.00
CA TYR A 19 -5.25 14.20 4.39
C TYR A 19 -4.97 14.20 5.91
N ARG A 20 -5.57 13.27 6.66
CA ARG A 20 -5.53 13.25 8.13
C ARG A 20 -4.48 12.27 8.66
N SER A 21 -4.57 11.02 8.26
CA SER A 21 -3.66 9.96 8.70
C SER A 21 -3.76 8.73 7.80
N GLN A 22 -2.75 7.86 7.87
CA GLN A 22 -2.81 6.55 7.22
C GLN A 22 -3.95 5.69 7.77
N GLU A 23 -4.25 5.80 9.07
CA GLU A 23 -5.34 5.07 9.71
C GLU A 23 -6.72 5.49 9.18
N ASP A 24 -6.95 6.79 8.99
CA ASP A 24 -8.19 7.31 8.42
C ASP A 24 -8.40 6.78 6.98
N CYS A 25 -7.35 6.73 6.16
CA CYS A 25 -7.39 6.07 4.85
C CYS A 25 -7.76 4.58 5.01
N ASN A 26 -7.09 3.88 5.92
CA ASN A 26 -7.29 2.45 6.14
C ASN A 26 -8.70 2.11 6.63
N ASN A 27 -9.30 2.93 7.49
CA ASN A 27 -10.64 2.70 8.04
C ASN A 27 -11.74 2.96 7.00
N ASN A 28 -11.48 3.83 6.03
CA ASN A 28 -12.44 4.19 4.98
C ASN A 28 -12.16 3.50 3.63
N ARG A 29 -11.26 2.51 3.61
CA ARG A 29 -10.87 1.83 2.37
C ARG A 29 -11.98 0.94 1.84
N LYS A 30 -12.06 0.86 0.51
CA LYS A 30 -12.99 -0.02 -0.20
C LYS A 30 -12.20 -0.96 -1.09
N GLU A 31 -12.66 -2.20 -1.19
CA GLU A 31 -12.15 -3.13 -2.21
C GLU A 31 -12.67 -2.68 -3.58
N THR A 32 -11.82 -2.75 -4.59
CA THR A 32 -12.14 -2.32 -5.95
C THR A 32 -11.39 -3.21 -6.93
N GLU A 33 -12.13 -3.75 -7.90
CA GLU A 33 -11.56 -4.47 -9.03
C GLU A 33 -10.83 -3.48 -9.95
N CYS A 34 -9.56 -3.76 -10.23
CA CYS A 34 -8.77 -2.96 -11.14
C CYS A 34 -8.92 -3.43 -12.58
N SER A 35 -8.72 -2.53 -13.55
CA SER A 35 -8.59 -2.94 -14.95
C SER A 35 -7.42 -3.93 -15.14
N PRO A 36 -7.48 -4.80 -16.16
CA PRO A 36 -6.37 -5.69 -16.50
C PRO A 36 -5.04 -4.93 -16.66
N ASN A 37 -3.93 -5.55 -16.26
CA ASN A 37 -2.58 -4.97 -16.28
C ASN A 37 -2.32 -3.80 -15.30
N ASN A 38 -3.23 -3.54 -14.37
CA ASN A 38 -2.98 -2.64 -13.25
C ASN A 38 -2.44 -3.38 -12.02
N TYR A 39 -1.67 -2.65 -11.22
CA TYR A 39 -1.15 -3.07 -9.92
C TYR A 39 -1.79 -2.26 -8.80
N CYS A 40 -1.69 -2.75 -7.57
CA CYS A 40 -2.07 -1.96 -6.42
C CYS A 40 -0.95 -0.98 -6.06
N ALA A 41 -1.33 0.23 -5.66
CA ALA A 41 -0.44 1.30 -5.22
C ALA A 41 -0.72 1.69 -3.77
N ILE A 42 0.32 2.16 -3.11
CA ILE A 42 0.31 2.86 -1.82
C ILE A 42 1.13 4.14 -2.02
N GLN A 43 0.53 5.28 -1.69
CA GLN A 43 1.17 6.59 -1.74
C GLN A 43 1.08 7.24 -0.37
N THR A 44 2.21 7.73 0.12
CA THR A 44 2.33 8.53 1.34
C THR A 44 3.13 9.77 0.99
N GLU A 45 2.61 10.93 1.36
CA GLU A 45 3.29 12.21 1.27
C GLU A 45 3.14 12.91 2.61
N GLU A 46 4.23 13.10 3.32
CA GLU A 46 4.30 13.93 4.52
C GLU A 46 5.44 14.91 4.35
N TYR A 47 5.12 16.20 4.24
CA TYR A 47 6.14 17.24 4.09
C TYR A 47 5.68 18.59 4.64
N LYS A 48 6.67 19.42 4.99
CA LYS A 48 6.45 20.83 5.31
C LYS A 48 6.72 21.67 4.09
N SER A 49 5.74 22.48 3.70
CA SER A 49 5.91 23.46 2.64
C SER A 49 6.90 24.55 3.06
N VAL A 50 7.41 25.30 2.08
CA VAL A 50 8.32 26.44 2.32
C VAL A 50 7.66 27.52 3.19
N SER A 51 6.33 27.65 3.15
CA SER A 51 5.55 28.57 3.98
C SER A 51 5.22 28.03 5.39
N GLY A 52 5.75 26.85 5.76
CA GLY A 52 5.59 26.25 7.08
C GLY A 52 4.30 25.44 7.27
N TYR A 53 3.50 25.26 6.21
CA TYR A 53 2.29 24.44 6.27
C TYR A 53 2.65 22.96 6.17
N GLU A 54 2.08 22.17 7.07
CA GLU A 54 2.18 20.71 7.02
C GLU A 54 1.20 20.17 5.98
N TYR A 55 1.71 19.37 5.05
CA TYR A 55 0.92 18.66 4.06
C TYR A 55 1.10 17.17 4.26
N ASN A 56 -0.01 16.48 4.51
CA ASN A 56 -0.07 15.04 4.65
C ASN A 56 -1.09 14.49 3.64
N TYR A 57 -0.73 13.47 2.90
CA TYR A 57 -1.62 12.78 1.99
C TYR A 57 -1.32 11.28 1.95
N TYR A 58 -2.36 10.48 2.16
CA TYR A 58 -2.31 9.03 2.20
C TYR A 58 -3.31 8.50 1.19
N GLN A 59 -2.83 7.67 0.25
CA GLN A 59 -3.69 7.10 -0.78
C GLN A 59 -3.35 5.63 -1.02
N ARG A 60 -4.40 4.87 -1.32
CA ARG A 60 -4.32 3.53 -1.91
C ARG A 60 -5.18 3.51 -3.16
N ASP A 61 -4.69 2.90 -4.24
CA ASP A 61 -5.46 2.82 -5.49
C ASP A 61 -4.94 1.71 -6.41
N CYS A 62 -5.65 1.49 -7.52
CA CYS A 62 -5.11 0.84 -8.71
C CYS A 62 -4.19 1.81 -9.46
N THR A 63 -3.09 1.31 -10.01
CA THR A 63 -2.20 2.09 -10.89
C THR A 63 -1.71 1.25 -12.06
N PHE A 64 -1.41 1.92 -13.17
CA PHE A 64 -0.71 1.28 -14.28
C PHE A 64 0.68 0.80 -13.85
N HIS A 65 1.08 -0.38 -14.33
CA HIS A 65 2.40 -0.96 -14.04
C HIS A 65 3.56 -0.01 -14.38
N LEU A 66 3.41 0.83 -15.42
CA LEU A 66 4.41 1.83 -15.83
C LEU A 66 4.71 2.85 -14.72
N HIS A 67 3.72 3.20 -13.90
CA HIS A 67 3.92 4.11 -12.77
C HIS A 67 4.77 3.47 -11.67
N CYS A 68 4.72 2.15 -11.52
CA CYS A 68 5.52 1.43 -10.53
C CYS A 68 7.02 1.36 -10.89
N ASN A 69 7.34 1.47 -12.19
CA ASN A 69 8.71 1.34 -12.72
C ASN A 69 9.39 2.69 -13.00
N GLY A 70 8.85 3.81 -12.50
CA GLY A 70 9.57 5.09 -12.51
C GLY A 70 8.68 6.34 -12.53
N SER A 71 7.62 6.38 -13.34
CA SER A 71 6.83 7.61 -13.51
C SER A 71 5.91 7.94 -12.33
N GLY A 72 5.60 6.98 -11.46
CA GLY A 72 4.91 7.23 -10.18
C GLY A 72 5.78 8.04 -9.21
N ILE A 73 7.10 7.89 -9.27
CA ILE A 73 8.05 8.70 -8.48
C ILE A 73 7.98 10.17 -8.91
N SER A 74 7.74 10.45 -10.19
CA SER A 74 7.59 11.82 -10.68
C SER A 74 6.39 12.55 -10.05
N LYS A 75 5.33 11.82 -9.66
CA LYS A 75 4.19 12.41 -8.93
C LYS A 75 4.56 12.91 -7.55
N LEU A 76 5.61 12.32 -6.94
CA LEU A 76 6.11 12.69 -5.63
C LEU A 76 7.20 13.78 -5.68
N LYS A 77 7.51 14.35 -6.86
CA LYS A 77 8.64 15.27 -7.02
C LYS A 77 8.62 16.43 -6.01
N ALA A 78 7.46 17.10 -5.87
CA ALA A 78 7.31 18.20 -4.92
C ALA A 78 7.54 17.77 -3.46
N CYS A 79 7.07 16.57 -3.09
CA CYS A 79 7.29 15.99 -1.79
C CYS A 79 8.77 15.64 -1.57
N MET A 80 9.43 15.02 -2.55
CA MET A 80 10.85 14.62 -2.47
C MET A 80 11.81 15.81 -2.42
N GLU A 81 11.44 16.94 -3.02
CA GLU A 81 12.25 18.17 -3.02
C GLU A 81 12.06 19.02 -1.75
N ALA A 82 11.00 18.79 -0.98
CA ALA A 82 10.78 19.47 0.29
C ALA A 82 11.71 18.93 1.40
N LYS A 83 11.94 19.73 2.46
CA LYS A 83 12.80 19.35 3.60
C LYS A 83 12.00 18.61 4.69
N GLY A 84 12.59 17.55 5.26
CA GLY A 84 12.02 16.80 6.38
C GLY A 84 10.84 15.91 5.99
N THR A 85 11.01 15.11 4.93
CA THR A 85 9.87 14.50 4.22
C THR A 85 9.84 12.98 4.32
N GLU A 86 8.62 12.45 4.41
CA GLU A 86 8.32 11.03 4.23
C GLU A 86 7.45 10.88 2.99
N CYS A 87 8.09 10.64 1.85
CA CYS A 87 7.44 10.48 0.55
C CYS A 87 7.67 9.05 0.07
N SER A 88 6.61 8.29 -0.16
CA SER A 88 6.73 6.94 -0.69
C SER A 88 5.65 6.60 -1.69
N PHE A 89 6.04 5.90 -2.75
CA PHE A 89 5.14 5.29 -3.72
C PHE A 89 5.54 3.82 -3.86
N LYS A 90 4.69 2.92 -3.38
CA LYS A 90 4.93 1.47 -3.38
C LYS A 90 3.88 0.78 -4.22
N CYS A 91 4.29 -0.26 -4.94
CA CYS A 91 3.38 -1.09 -5.72
C CYS A 91 3.48 -2.56 -5.31
N CYS A 92 2.40 -3.29 -5.54
CA CYS A 92 2.33 -4.74 -5.44
C CYS A 92 1.26 -5.29 -6.40
N PHE A 93 1.36 -6.56 -6.80
CA PHE A 93 0.65 -7.10 -7.97
C PHE A 93 -0.25 -8.30 -7.64
N THR A 94 -0.52 -8.57 -6.37
CA THR A 94 -1.44 -9.62 -5.93
C THR A 94 -2.71 -9.00 -5.35
N ASP A 95 -3.81 -9.75 -5.31
CA ASP A 95 -5.08 -9.28 -4.74
C ASP A 95 -4.89 -8.69 -3.34
N LEU A 96 -5.47 -7.51 -3.15
CA LEU A 96 -5.57 -6.76 -1.89
C LEU A 96 -4.23 -6.52 -1.18
N CYS A 97 -3.10 -6.65 -1.89
CA CYS A 97 -1.75 -6.56 -1.34
C CYS A 97 -1.44 -5.19 -0.74
N ASN A 98 -2.12 -4.15 -1.23
CA ASN A 98 -2.00 -2.80 -0.71
C ASN A 98 -2.88 -2.57 0.53
N GLY A 99 -3.40 -3.61 1.20
CA GLY A 99 -4.14 -3.44 2.45
C GLY A 99 -3.29 -2.92 3.60
N SER A 100 -1.96 -3.03 3.48
CA SER A 100 -1.03 -3.02 4.61
C SER A 100 -1.45 -4.03 5.66
N LYS A 101 -0.58 -5.01 5.91
CA LYS A 101 -0.57 -5.60 7.24
C LYS A 101 -0.43 -4.41 8.17
N ALA A 102 -1.41 -4.17 9.05
CA ALA A 102 -1.14 -3.44 10.27
C ALA A 102 0.23 -3.92 10.75
N VAL A 103 1.11 -3.01 11.18
CA VAL A 103 2.32 -3.40 11.89
C VAL A 103 1.87 -4.35 12.98
N LEU A 104 1.97 -5.64 12.71
CA LEU A 104 1.79 -6.68 13.69
C LEU A 104 3.09 -6.55 14.46
N MET A 105 3.10 -5.60 15.41
CA MET A 105 3.74 -5.83 16.69
C MET A 105 3.02 -7.00 17.38
N ILE A 106 2.95 -8.17 16.71
CA ILE A 106 2.85 -9.42 17.44
C ILE A 106 4.24 -9.56 18.02
N SER A 107 4.38 -9.00 19.22
CA SER A 107 5.35 -9.38 20.22
C SER A 107 5.79 -10.83 19.97
N THR A 108 7.08 -11.03 19.71
CA THR A 108 7.77 -12.31 19.43
C THR A 108 7.61 -13.36 20.53
N PHE A 109 6.76 -13.12 21.53
CA PHE A 109 6.54 -13.94 22.71
C PHE A 109 5.54 -15.10 22.55
N LEU A 110 4.77 -15.18 21.45
CA LEU A 110 3.78 -16.26 21.28
C LEU A 110 4.34 -17.57 20.68
N MET A 111 5.63 -17.63 20.37
CA MET A 111 6.29 -18.83 19.82
C MET A 111 7.10 -19.61 20.88
N LEU A 112 6.74 -19.54 22.17
CA LEU A 112 7.48 -20.23 23.24
C LEU A 112 6.66 -21.23 24.08
N THR A 113 5.33 -21.32 23.91
CA THR A 113 4.52 -22.22 24.75
C THR A 113 4.44 -23.66 24.22
N CYS A 114 4.67 -23.91 22.93
CA CYS A 114 4.58 -25.26 22.36
C CYS A 114 5.81 -26.15 22.64
N VAL A 115 6.94 -25.58 23.06
CA VAL A 115 8.16 -26.36 23.35
C VAL A 115 8.11 -27.00 24.75
N PHE A 116 7.42 -26.38 25.72
CA PHE A 116 7.37 -26.90 27.08
C PHE A 116 6.40 -28.08 27.28
N ILE A 117 5.37 -28.22 26.45
CA ILE A 117 4.42 -29.34 26.55
C ILE A 117 5.04 -30.65 26.06
N GLY A 118 6.01 -30.60 25.13
CA GLY A 118 6.74 -31.78 24.64
C GLY A 118 7.89 -32.26 25.54
N LEU A 119 8.24 -31.51 26.59
CA LEU A 119 9.30 -31.86 27.55
C LEU A 119 8.72 -32.39 28.89
N ILE A 120 7.39 -32.38 29.06
CA ILE A 120 6.70 -32.81 30.29
C ILE A 120 5.88 -34.11 30.08
N HIS A 121 6.09 -34.82 28.96
CA HIS A 121 5.66 -36.21 28.81
C HIS A 121 6.84 -37.12 28.47
#